data_AF-A0A4U9HSU5-F1
#
_entry.id   AF-A0A4U9HSU5-F1
#
_cell.length_a   1.000
_cell.length_b   1.000
_cell.length_c   1.000
_cell.angle_alpha   90.00
_cell.angle_beta   90.00
_cell.angle_gamma   90.00
#
_symmetry.space_group_name_H-M   'P 1'
#
loop_
_entity.id
_entity.type
_entity.pdbx_description
1 polymer ?
#
loop_
_entity_poly.entity_id
_entity_poly.type
_entity_poly.pdbx_seq_one_letter_code
_entity_poly.pdbx_strand_id
1 'polypeptide(L)'
;MRDGAVLLVLSDRAIAPNRLPVPAPMAVGAVQTRLVDKSLRCDANIIVETASARDPHHFAVLLGFGATAIYPYLAYETLAKLVDNQTIDKKYREVMLNYRNGINKGLYKIMSKMGISTVASYRCSKLFEAVGLHRDLSDLCFQGVVSRINGASFSDFQQDLQNLSKRAWLKRKPLDQGGLLKFVHGGEYHAYNPDVVNSLQQAVHSGDYADYQRYAKLVNERPVATLRDLLAITPQGEPIPVDQVEPAEALFYPLRYRGDVDRRPESGSARVAGGGDERPRRLL
;
A
#
# COMPACT_ATOMS: atom_id res chain seq x y z
N MET A 1 -26.01 -21.56 -5.53
CA MET A 1 -26.25 -21.03 -6.89
C MET A 1 -27.03 -22.01 -7.74
N ARG A 2 -26.53 -23.23 -7.98
CA ARG A 2 -27.26 -24.25 -8.77
C ARG A 2 -28.63 -24.61 -8.20
N ASP A 3 -28.77 -24.55 -6.88
CA ASP A 3 -30.05 -24.78 -6.18
C ASP A 3 -30.89 -23.50 -6.02
N GLY A 4 -30.66 -22.47 -6.84
CA GLY A 4 -31.45 -21.23 -6.86
C GLY A 4 -31.04 -20.14 -5.86
N ALA A 5 -30.05 -20.36 -4.99
CA ALA A 5 -29.53 -19.30 -4.13
C ALA A 5 -28.88 -18.18 -4.95
N VAL A 6 -29.22 -16.91 -4.67
CA VAL A 6 -28.77 -15.70 -5.40
C VAL A 6 -27.74 -14.87 -4.60
N LEU A 7 -27.76 -14.99 -3.27
CA LEU A 7 -26.85 -14.28 -2.36
C LEU A 7 -25.88 -15.28 -1.72
N LEU A 8 -24.59 -14.99 -1.82
CA LEU A 8 -23.53 -15.74 -1.15
C LEU A 8 -22.90 -14.85 -0.09
N VAL A 9 -23.04 -15.23 1.18
CA VAL A 9 -22.44 -14.51 2.31
C VAL A 9 -21.16 -15.23 2.71
N LEU A 10 -20.01 -14.56 2.52
CA LEU A 10 -18.72 -15.01 3.01
C LEU A 10 -18.48 -14.33 4.37
N SER A 11 -18.48 -15.12 5.44
CA SER A 11 -18.37 -14.61 6.81
C SER A 11 -17.19 -15.21 7.55
N ASP A 12 -16.39 -14.35 8.18
CA ASP A 12 -15.35 -14.75 9.14
C ASP A 12 -15.81 -14.66 10.61
N ARG A 13 -17.10 -14.35 10.87
CA ARG A 13 -17.66 -14.11 12.23
C ARG A 13 -17.47 -15.25 13.23
N ALA A 14 -17.36 -16.49 12.75
CA ALA A 14 -17.18 -17.68 13.59
C ALA A 14 -15.71 -17.90 14.01
N ILE A 15 -15.02 -16.85 14.47
CA ILE A 15 -13.64 -16.91 14.97
C ILE A 15 -13.61 -17.73 16.27
N ALA A 16 -12.70 -18.70 16.36
CA ALA A 16 -12.54 -19.57 17.52
C ALA A 16 -11.07 -19.99 17.72
N PRO A 17 -10.65 -20.44 18.92
CA PRO A 17 -9.26 -20.80 19.20
C PRO A 17 -8.63 -21.79 18.23
N ASN A 18 -9.41 -22.75 17.76
CA ASN A 18 -8.97 -23.79 16.84
C ASN A 18 -9.43 -23.55 15.40
N ARG A 19 -9.79 -22.31 15.05
CA ARG A 19 -10.29 -21.95 13.73
C ARG A 19 -9.67 -20.65 13.25
N LEU A 20 -8.80 -20.76 12.23
CA LEU A 20 -8.19 -19.61 11.60
C LEU A 20 -9.15 -19.03 10.54
N PRO A 21 -9.40 -17.71 10.54
CA PRO A 21 -10.19 -17.09 9.49
C PRO A 21 -9.41 -17.09 8.17
N VAL A 22 -10.08 -17.40 7.06
CA VAL A 22 -9.50 -17.20 5.73
C VAL A 22 -9.49 -15.69 5.43
N PRO A 23 -8.37 -15.11 4.98
CA PRO A 23 -8.34 -13.70 4.61
C PRO A 23 -9.42 -13.36 3.58
N ALA A 24 -10.26 -12.37 3.89
CA ALA A 24 -11.43 -12.04 3.09
C ALA A 24 -11.13 -11.76 1.60
N PRO A 25 -10.05 -11.03 1.22
CA PRO A 25 -9.69 -10.85 -0.18
C PRO A 25 -9.40 -12.17 -0.91
N MET A 26 -8.73 -13.12 -0.25
CA MET A 26 -8.41 -14.42 -0.85
C MET A 26 -9.66 -15.25 -1.10
N ALA A 27 -10.58 -15.26 -0.11
CA ALA A 27 -11.86 -15.95 -0.22
C ALA A 27 -12.73 -15.36 -1.35
N VAL A 28 -12.86 -14.03 -1.40
CA VAL A 28 -13.66 -13.33 -2.42
C VAL A 28 -13.11 -13.61 -3.81
N GLY A 29 -11.81 -13.44 -4.02
CA GLY A 29 -11.23 -13.59 -5.34
C GLY A 29 -11.26 -15.03 -5.84
N ALA A 30 -11.00 -16.02 -4.99
CA ALA A 30 -11.11 -17.44 -5.37
C ALA A 30 -12.56 -17.83 -5.73
N VAL A 31 -13.53 -17.40 -4.92
CA VAL A 31 -14.96 -17.64 -5.16
C VAL A 31 -15.44 -16.92 -6.43
N GLN A 32 -15.02 -15.66 -6.62
CA GLN A 32 -15.30 -14.88 -7.81
C GLN A 32 -14.85 -15.61 -9.07
N THR A 33 -13.58 -16.02 -9.12
CA THR A 33 -13.00 -16.75 -10.26
C THR A 33 -13.79 -18.03 -10.52
N ARG A 34 -14.06 -18.83 -9.47
CA ARG A 34 -14.83 -20.07 -9.62
C ARG A 34 -16.24 -19.85 -10.15
N LEU A 35 -16.91 -18.78 -9.73
CA LEU A 35 -18.25 -18.44 -10.24
C LEU A 35 -18.21 -17.99 -11.70
N VAL A 36 -17.16 -17.29 -12.12
CA VAL A 36 -16.94 -16.91 -13.53
C VAL A 36 -16.70 -18.15 -14.38
N ASP A 37 -15.81 -19.06 -13.96
CA ASP A 37 -15.48 -20.31 -14.68
C ASP A 37 -16.68 -21.23 -14.87
N LYS A 38 -17.68 -21.13 -13.98
CA LYS A 38 -18.92 -21.90 -14.04
C LYS A 38 -20.08 -21.12 -14.66
N SER A 39 -19.84 -19.92 -15.15
CA SER A 39 -20.86 -19.02 -15.73
C SER A 39 -22.01 -18.71 -14.75
N LEU A 40 -21.75 -18.76 -13.44
CA LEU A 40 -22.73 -18.51 -12.38
C LEU A 40 -22.60 -17.10 -11.76
N ARG A 41 -21.61 -16.31 -12.18
CA ARG A 41 -21.32 -15.01 -11.55
C ARG A 41 -22.42 -13.97 -11.78
N CYS A 42 -23.09 -13.99 -12.94
CA CYS A 42 -24.18 -13.04 -13.24
C CYS A 42 -25.39 -13.24 -12.32
N ASP A 43 -25.60 -14.47 -11.86
CA ASP A 43 -26.72 -14.84 -10.99
C ASP A 43 -26.37 -14.76 -9.50
N ALA A 44 -25.15 -14.35 -9.17
CA ALA A 44 -24.61 -14.32 -7.81
C ALA A 44 -24.30 -12.90 -7.32
N ASN A 45 -24.63 -12.64 -6.06
CA ASN A 45 -24.07 -11.51 -5.31
C ASN A 45 -23.22 -12.00 -4.15
N ILE A 46 -21.98 -11.54 -4.09
CA ILE A 46 -21.04 -11.90 -3.02
C ILE A 46 -21.11 -10.81 -1.95
N ILE A 47 -21.59 -11.16 -0.77
CA ILE A 47 -21.62 -10.29 0.41
C ILE A 47 -20.49 -10.74 1.33
N VAL A 48 -19.66 -9.81 1.77
CA VAL A 48 -18.53 -10.11 2.65
C VAL A 48 -18.82 -9.57 4.04
N GLU A 49 -19.02 -10.45 5.01
CA GLU A 49 -19.05 -10.10 6.42
C GLU A 49 -17.67 -10.37 7.01
N THR A 50 -16.94 -9.32 7.41
CA THR A 50 -15.54 -9.49 7.83
C THR A 50 -15.12 -8.62 9.01
N ALA A 51 -14.27 -9.18 9.87
CA ALA A 51 -13.57 -8.44 10.91
C ALA A 51 -12.37 -7.61 10.41
N SER A 52 -11.79 -7.94 9.25
CA SER A 52 -10.52 -7.35 8.82
C SER A 52 -10.66 -6.04 8.03
N ALA A 53 -11.83 -5.76 7.45
CA ALA A 53 -12.05 -4.53 6.69
C ALA A 53 -12.28 -3.33 7.61
N ARG A 54 -11.45 -2.29 7.48
CA ARG A 54 -11.52 -1.10 8.35
C ARG A 54 -11.17 0.22 7.67
N ASP A 55 -10.32 0.21 6.65
CA ASP A 55 -9.91 1.41 5.90
C ASP A 55 -10.37 1.34 4.43
N PRO A 56 -10.39 2.47 3.70
CA PRO A 56 -10.89 2.50 2.32
C PRO A 56 -10.16 1.56 1.35
N HIS A 57 -8.87 1.26 1.58
CA HIS A 57 -8.12 0.34 0.73
C HIS A 57 -8.64 -1.08 0.87
N HIS A 58 -8.94 -1.54 2.10
CA HIS A 58 -9.55 -2.86 2.33
C HIS A 58 -10.88 -3.02 1.57
N PHE A 59 -11.74 -2.00 1.56
CA PHE A 59 -12.97 -2.02 0.79
C PHE A 59 -12.72 -2.02 -0.71
N ALA A 60 -11.78 -1.20 -1.18
CA ALA A 60 -11.43 -1.12 -2.59
C ALA A 60 -10.93 -2.49 -3.12
N VAL A 61 -10.08 -3.17 -2.35
CA VAL A 61 -9.58 -4.52 -2.67
C VAL A 61 -10.75 -5.50 -2.79
N LEU A 62 -11.62 -5.59 -1.77
CA LEU A 62 -12.76 -6.52 -1.78
C LEU A 62 -13.72 -6.25 -2.95
N LEU A 63 -14.05 -4.99 -3.23
CA LEU A 63 -14.88 -4.60 -4.37
C LEU A 63 -14.19 -4.94 -5.70
N GLY A 64 -12.92 -4.60 -5.85
CA GLY A 64 -12.13 -4.84 -7.05
C GLY A 64 -11.97 -6.32 -7.38
N PHE A 65 -12.02 -7.21 -6.37
CA PHE A 65 -12.03 -8.67 -6.55
C PHE A 65 -13.43 -9.29 -6.64
N GLY A 66 -14.50 -8.49 -6.55
CA GLY A 66 -15.85 -8.93 -6.95
C GLY A 66 -16.90 -8.99 -5.84
N ALA A 67 -16.59 -8.51 -4.63
CA ALA A 67 -17.60 -8.30 -3.61
C ALA A 67 -18.68 -7.32 -4.11
N THR A 68 -19.95 -7.65 -3.87
CA THR A 68 -21.10 -6.76 -4.13
C THR A 68 -21.34 -5.82 -2.95
N ALA A 69 -21.24 -6.33 -1.73
CA ALA A 69 -21.44 -5.56 -0.51
C ALA A 69 -20.48 -6.06 0.59
N ILE A 70 -20.11 -5.16 1.50
CA ILE A 70 -19.14 -5.43 2.55
C ILE A 70 -19.75 -4.95 3.87
N TYR A 71 -19.84 -5.86 4.84
CA TYR A 71 -20.27 -5.60 6.20
C TYR A 71 -19.06 -5.76 7.16
N PRO A 72 -18.39 -4.65 7.53
CA PRO A 72 -17.22 -4.64 8.40
C PRO A 72 -17.62 -4.73 9.89
N TYR A 73 -18.17 -5.87 10.33
CA TYR A 73 -18.83 -5.96 11.63
C TYR A 73 -17.93 -5.54 12.80
N LEU A 74 -16.66 -5.96 12.81
CA LEU A 74 -15.74 -5.66 13.93
C LEU A 74 -15.37 -4.18 13.98
N ALA A 75 -15.31 -3.49 12.84
CA ALA A 75 -15.09 -2.05 12.81
C ALA A 75 -16.27 -1.31 13.48
N TYR A 76 -17.50 -1.70 13.16
CA TYR A 76 -18.69 -1.14 13.80
C TYR A 76 -18.77 -1.47 15.29
N GLU A 77 -18.47 -2.70 15.69
CA GLU A 77 -18.42 -3.11 17.11
C GLU A 77 -17.34 -2.33 17.87
N THR A 78 -16.17 -2.11 17.26
CA THR A 78 -15.10 -1.28 17.85
C THR A 78 -15.55 0.16 18.05
N LEU A 79 -16.21 0.76 17.05
CA LEU A 79 -16.75 2.12 17.17
C LEU A 79 -17.83 2.21 18.25
N ALA A 80 -18.70 1.19 18.37
CA ALA A 80 -19.70 1.14 19.42
C ALA A 80 -19.02 1.11 20.80
N LYS A 81 -17.99 0.26 20.97
CA LYS A 81 -17.22 0.19 22.21
C LYS A 81 -16.55 1.53 22.58
N LEU A 82 -16.04 2.28 21.60
CA LEU A 82 -15.45 3.60 21.84
C LEU A 82 -16.48 4.64 22.29
N VAL A 83 -17.73 4.53 21.83
CA VAL A 83 -18.84 5.35 22.31
C VAL A 83 -19.24 4.93 23.73
N ASP A 84 -19.36 3.63 24.00
CA ASP A 84 -19.66 3.10 25.35
C ASP A 84 -18.65 3.59 26.39
N ASN A 85 -17.37 3.60 26.02
CA ASN A 85 -16.27 4.03 26.85
C ASN A 85 -16.12 5.57 26.90
N GLN A 86 -17.04 6.34 26.30
CA GLN A 86 -17.02 7.81 26.24
C GLN A 86 -15.75 8.40 25.62
N THR A 87 -15.00 7.61 24.83
CA THR A 87 -13.85 8.10 24.06
C THR A 87 -14.31 8.98 22.90
N ILE A 88 -15.51 8.71 22.36
CA ILE A 88 -16.17 9.52 21.34
C ILE A 88 -17.47 10.05 21.92
N ASP A 89 -17.55 11.36 22.12
CA ASP A 89 -18.75 12.03 22.64
C ASP A 89 -19.78 12.30 21.54
N LYS A 90 -20.35 11.23 20.97
CA LYS A 90 -21.38 11.27 19.92
C LYS A 90 -22.31 10.06 20.00
N LYS A 91 -23.53 10.20 19.49
CA LYS A 91 -24.49 9.09 19.42
C LYS A 91 -24.02 8.01 18.44
N TYR A 92 -24.29 6.73 18.74
CA TYR A 92 -23.90 5.59 17.88
C TYR A 92 -24.21 5.81 16.39
N ARG A 93 -25.46 6.20 16.08
CA ARG A 93 -25.91 6.40 14.70
C ARG A 93 -25.04 7.43 13.96
N GLU A 94 -24.66 8.52 14.64
CA GLU A 94 -23.82 9.55 14.04
C GLU A 94 -22.42 9.01 13.77
N VAL A 95 -21.81 8.29 14.72
CA VAL A 95 -20.48 7.69 14.57
C VAL A 95 -20.45 6.69 13.42
N MET A 96 -21.44 5.80 13.31
CA MET A 96 -21.50 4.80 12.23
C MET A 96 -21.69 5.45 10.85
N LEU A 97 -22.52 6.51 10.76
CA LEU A 97 -22.71 7.27 9.53
C LEU A 97 -21.44 8.02 9.14
N ASN A 98 -20.74 8.62 10.10
CA ASN A 98 -19.48 9.33 9.87
C ASN A 98 -18.39 8.38 9.37
N TYR A 99 -18.27 7.19 9.98
CA TYR A 99 -17.36 6.15 9.51
C TYR A 99 -17.66 5.74 8.07
N ARG A 100 -18.93 5.40 7.77
CA ARG A 100 -19.36 5.04 6.41
C ARG A 100 -19.08 6.16 5.40
N ASN A 101 -19.33 7.41 5.76
CA ASN A 101 -19.03 8.57 4.92
C ASN A 101 -17.51 8.74 4.69
N GLY A 102 -16.69 8.47 5.71
CA GLY A 102 -15.23 8.45 5.58
C GLY A 102 -14.74 7.37 4.61
N ILE A 103 -15.29 6.15 4.72
CA ILE A 103 -15.01 5.06 3.78
C ILE A 103 -15.43 5.43 2.36
N ASN A 104 -16.64 5.98 2.16
CA ASN A 104 -17.12 6.40 0.85
C ASN A 104 -16.21 7.45 0.21
N LYS A 105 -15.79 8.48 0.96
CA LYS A 105 -14.85 9.50 0.47
C LYS A 105 -13.51 8.88 0.06
N GLY A 106 -13.00 7.94 0.86
CA GLY A 106 -11.77 7.22 0.55
C GLY A 106 -11.89 6.36 -0.71
N LEU A 107 -13.01 5.66 -0.88
CA LEU A 107 -13.31 4.87 -2.08
C LEU A 107 -13.39 5.75 -3.33
N TYR A 108 -14.11 6.87 -3.28
CA TYR A 108 -14.16 7.83 -4.39
C TYR A 108 -12.77 8.35 -4.76
N LYS A 109 -11.93 8.64 -3.77
CA LYS A 109 -10.54 9.05 -4.00
C LYS A 109 -9.69 7.95 -4.65
N ILE A 110 -9.91 6.68 -4.33
CA ILE A 110 -9.20 5.56 -4.96
C ILE A 110 -9.66 5.41 -6.41
N MET A 111 -10.97 5.39 -6.65
CA MET A 111 -11.54 5.24 -7.99
C MET A 111 -11.18 6.40 -8.91
N SER A 112 -11.17 7.63 -8.40
CA SER A 112 -10.83 8.83 -9.18
C SER A 112 -9.37 8.86 -9.65
N LYS A 113 -8.44 8.16 -8.97
CA LYS A 113 -7.05 8.02 -9.44
C LYS A 113 -6.96 7.30 -10.78
N MET A 114 -7.92 6.42 -11.08
CA MET A 114 -8.00 5.65 -12.32
C MET A 114 -9.05 6.23 -13.28
N GLY A 115 -9.67 7.36 -12.96
CA GLY A 115 -10.74 7.96 -13.76
C GLY A 115 -12.07 7.19 -13.75
N ILE A 116 -12.31 6.34 -12.74
CA ILE A 116 -13.56 5.55 -12.65
C ILE A 116 -14.60 6.30 -11.83
N SER A 117 -15.78 6.48 -12.41
CA SER A 117 -16.86 7.28 -11.79
C SER A 117 -17.92 6.45 -11.06
N THR A 118 -18.02 5.13 -11.30
CA THR A 118 -19.05 4.28 -10.67
C THR A 118 -18.46 3.03 -10.02
N VAL A 119 -19.01 2.64 -8.86
CA VAL A 119 -18.57 1.43 -8.14
C VAL A 119 -18.89 0.16 -8.94
N ALA A 120 -19.97 0.19 -9.73
CA ALA A 120 -20.32 -0.92 -10.62
C ALA A 120 -19.22 -1.23 -11.63
N SER A 121 -18.61 -0.20 -12.24
CA SER A 121 -17.46 -0.35 -13.14
C SER A 121 -16.16 -0.70 -12.40
N TYR A 122 -16.02 -0.26 -11.16
CA TYR A 122 -14.84 -0.58 -10.34
C TYR A 122 -14.83 -2.05 -9.86
N ARG A 123 -16.00 -2.62 -9.62
CA ARG A 123 -16.14 -4.00 -9.16
C ARG A 123 -15.61 -4.98 -10.21
N CYS A 124 -14.85 -5.98 -9.78
CA CYS A 124 -14.14 -6.93 -10.65
C CYS A 124 -13.07 -6.31 -11.58
N SER A 125 -12.70 -5.03 -11.41
CA SER A 125 -11.72 -4.36 -12.27
C SER A 125 -10.29 -4.86 -12.07
N LYS A 126 -9.99 -5.44 -10.88
CA LYS A 126 -8.66 -5.96 -10.52
C LYS A 126 -7.52 -4.96 -10.72
N LEU A 127 -7.79 -3.66 -10.56
CA LEU A 127 -6.82 -2.57 -10.74
C LEU A 127 -5.86 -2.44 -9.54
N PHE A 128 -5.10 -3.50 -9.32
CA PHE A 128 -4.10 -3.62 -8.29
C PHE A 128 -2.84 -4.26 -8.86
N GLU A 129 -1.73 -4.07 -8.16
CA GLU A 129 -0.50 -4.82 -8.39
C GLU A 129 -0.15 -5.58 -7.11
N ALA A 130 0.13 -6.87 -7.24
CA ALA A 130 0.56 -7.71 -6.14
C ALA A 130 2.09 -7.72 -6.07
N VAL A 131 2.64 -7.34 -4.92
CA VAL A 131 4.07 -7.39 -4.65
C VAL A 131 4.32 -8.38 -3.52
N GLY A 132 5.17 -9.39 -3.78
CA GLY A 132 5.56 -10.37 -2.76
C GLY A 132 4.53 -11.47 -2.48
N LEU A 133 3.65 -11.78 -3.45
CA LEU A 133 2.73 -12.93 -3.36
C LEU A 133 3.24 -14.09 -4.20
N HIS A 134 3.12 -15.31 -3.68
CA HIS A 134 3.47 -16.50 -4.46
C HIS A 134 2.53 -16.69 -5.65
N ARG A 135 3.03 -17.23 -6.77
CA ARG A 135 2.22 -17.51 -7.97
C ARG A 135 1.01 -18.38 -7.68
N ASP A 136 1.17 -19.45 -6.91
CA ASP A 136 0.05 -20.35 -6.58
C ASP A 136 -1.11 -19.61 -5.90
N LEU A 137 -0.78 -18.59 -5.11
CA LEU A 137 -1.76 -17.76 -4.41
C LEU A 137 -2.36 -16.71 -5.34
N SER A 138 -1.54 -16.03 -6.15
CA SER A 138 -2.05 -15.08 -7.13
C SER A 138 -2.97 -15.75 -8.15
N ASP A 139 -2.63 -16.96 -8.61
CA ASP A 139 -3.37 -17.65 -9.64
C ASP A 139 -4.71 -18.18 -9.12
N LEU A 140 -4.74 -18.67 -7.87
CA LEU A 140 -5.97 -19.17 -7.26
C LEU A 140 -6.89 -18.03 -6.77
N CYS A 141 -6.33 -17.06 -6.07
CA CYS A 141 -7.11 -16.05 -5.35
C CYS A 141 -7.21 -14.71 -6.09
N PHE A 142 -6.23 -14.35 -6.91
CA PHE A 142 -6.13 -13.00 -7.49
C PHE A 142 -5.86 -13.05 -9.00
N GLN A 143 -6.46 -14.01 -9.69
CA GLN A 143 -6.20 -14.28 -11.11
C GLN A 143 -6.37 -13.01 -11.97
N GLY A 144 -5.35 -12.68 -12.76
CA GLY A 144 -5.31 -11.50 -13.63
C GLY A 144 -4.71 -10.24 -13.01
N VAL A 145 -4.26 -10.30 -11.76
CA VAL A 145 -3.45 -9.23 -11.15
C VAL A 145 -2.00 -9.38 -11.54
N VAL A 146 -1.34 -8.27 -11.87
CA VAL A 146 0.09 -8.26 -12.17
C VAL A 146 0.87 -8.54 -10.88
N SER A 147 1.78 -9.53 -10.94
CA SER A 147 2.77 -9.76 -9.90
C SER A 147 4.14 -9.99 -10.50
N ARG A 148 5.06 -9.04 -10.26
CA ARG A 148 6.41 -9.05 -10.82
C ARG A 148 7.43 -9.71 -9.89
N ILE A 149 7.20 -9.58 -8.59
CA ILE A 149 8.07 -10.10 -7.54
C ILE A 149 7.28 -11.16 -6.79
N ASN A 150 7.74 -12.40 -6.95
CA ASN A 150 7.18 -13.57 -6.27
C ASN A 150 7.50 -13.50 -4.77
N GLY A 151 6.73 -14.19 -3.93
CA GLY A 151 6.95 -14.13 -2.48
C GLY A 151 6.14 -15.14 -1.68
N ALA A 152 5.40 -14.63 -0.69
CA ALA A 152 4.74 -15.43 0.33
C ALA A 152 3.68 -16.39 -0.23
N SER A 153 3.79 -17.65 0.16
CA SER A 153 2.91 -18.76 -0.17
C SER A 153 1.77 -18.91 0.83
N PHE A 154 0.81 -19.80 0.57
CA PHE A 154 -0.26 -20.12 1.52
C PHE A 154 0.27 -20.56 2.89
N SER A 155 1.41 -21.26 2.93
CA SER A 155 2.01 -21.72 4.18
C SER A 155 2.49 -20.55 5.06
N ASP A 156 3.02 -19.50 4.44
CA ASP A 156 3.48 -18.29 5.13
C ASP A 156 2.29 -17.52 5.73
N PHE A 157 1.22 -17.32 4.94
CA PHE A 157 -0.02 -16.70 5.43
C PHE A 157 -0.66 -17.51 6.56
N GLN A 158 -0.67 -18.85 6.45
CA GLN A 158 -1.17 -19.70 7.51
C GLN A 158 -0.33 -19.54 8.78
N GLN A 159 1.00 -19.50 8.66
CA GLN A 159 1.91 -19.32 9.79
C GLN A 159 1.69 -17.97 10.48
N ASP A 160 1.49 -16.89 9.72
CA ASP A 160 1.17 -15.57 10.24
C ASP A 160 -0.17 -15.55 11.00
N LEU A 161 -1.21 -16.17 10.43
CA LEU A 161 -2.51 -16.30 11.08
C LEU A 161 -2.43 -17.13 12.37
N GLN A 162 -1.61 -18.19 12.40
CA GLN A 162 -1.35 -18.96 13.61
C GLN A 162 -0.64 -18.13 14.67
N ASN A 163 0.38 -17.35 14.29
CA ASN A 163 1.12 -16.48 15.20
C ASN A 163 0.22 -15.36 15.76
N LEU A 164 -0.66 -14.80 14.93
CA LEU A 164 -1.67 -13.84 15.35
C LEU A 164 -2.69 -14.48 16.30
N SER A 165 -3.24 -15.65 15.94
CA SER A 165 -4.22 -16.38 16.77
C SER A 165 -3.64 -16.71 18.15
N LYS A 166 -2.43 -17.26 18.21
CA LYS A 166 -1.74 -17.54 19.48
C LYS A 166 -1.67 -16.30 20.38
N ARG A 167 -1.38 -15.13 19.82
CA ARG A 167 -1.35 -13.87 20.58
C ARG A 167 -2.74 -13.40 20.99
N ALA A 168 -3.73 -13.49 20.11
CA ALA A 168 -5.09 -13.02 20.35
C ALA A 168 -5.78 -13.74 21.52
N TRP A 169 -5.45 -15.01 21.79
CA TRP A 169 -6.01 -15.79 22.89
C TRP A 169 -5.29 -15.60 24.23
N LEU A 170 -4.16 -14.89 24.27
CA LEU A 170 -3.46 -14.57 25.51
C LEU A 170 -4.14 -13.40 26.22
N LYS A 171 -5.08 -13.70 27.13
CA LYS A 171 -5.85 -12.69 27.89
C LYS A 171 -5.01 -11.60 28.59
N ARG A 172 -3.76 -11.92 28.94
CA ARG A 172 -2.85 -11.01 29.67
C ARG A 172 -2.09 -10.04 28.76
N LYS A 173 -2.16 -10.20 27.43
CA LYS A 173 -1.51 -9.30 26.48
C LYS A 173 -2.55 -8.34 25.90
N PRO A 174 -2.45 -7.03 26.15
CA PRO A 174 -3.31 -6.05 25.49
C PRO A 174 -2.97 -5.94 23.99
N LEU A 175 -3.80 -5.22 23.24
CA LEU A 175 -3.48 -4.83 21.87
C LEU A 175 -2.20 -3.99 21.87
N ASP A 176 -1.30 -4.32 20.96
CA ASP A 176 -0.09 -3.54 20.73
C ASP A 176 -0.47 -2.18 20.12
N GLN A 177 0.24 -1.12 20.52
CA GLN A 177 0.10 0.20 19.93
C GLN A 177 0.46 0.15 18.43
N GLY A 178 1.45 -0.68 18.08
CA GLY A 178 2.03 -0.74 16.75
C GLY A 178 2.76 0.55 16.36
N GLY A 179 3.50 0.49 15.28
CA GLY A 179 4.32 1.56 14.73
C GLY A 179 4.16 1.73 13.21
N LEU A 180 3.21 1.04 12.56
CA LEU A 180 3.06 1.08 11.09
C LEU A 180 2.97 2.50 10.50
N LEU A 181 2.21 3.40 11.13
CA LEU A 181 1.98 4.77 10.61
C LEU A 181 2.96 5.80 11.17
N LYS A 182 3.52 5.55 12.35
CA LYS A 182 4.41 6.47 13.05
C LYS A 182 5.40 5.65 13.86
N PHE A 183 6.66 6.08 13.86
CA PHE A 183 7.70 5.48 14.66
C PHE A 183 7.29 5.35 16.13
N VAL A 184 7.42 4.13 16.66
CA VAL A 184 7.28 3.78 18.06
C VAL A 184 8.50 2.93 18.43
N HIS A 185 9.13 3.23 19.57
CA HIS A 185 10.30 2.48 20.01
C HIS A 185 9.93 1.00 20.25
N GLY A 186 10.69 0.08 19.65
CA GLY A 186 10.41 -1.36 19.69
C GLY A 186 9.30 -1.85 18.76
N GLY A 187 8.69 -0.96 17.96
CA GLY A 187 7.69 -1.31 16.93
C GLY A 187 8.32 -1.65 15.58
N GLU A 188 7.57 -1.46 14.49
CA GLU A 188 8.08 -1.65 13.13
C GLU A 188 9.26 -0.70 12.83
N TYR A 189 10.19 -1.14 11.99
CA TYR A 189 11.33 -0.34 11.57
C TYR A 189 10.90 0.81 10.64
N HIS A 190 11.40 2.02 10.91
CA HIS A 190 11.22 3.19 10.04
C HIS A 190 12.57 3.62 9.46
N ALA A 191 12.61 3.83 8.14
CA ALA A 191 13.79 4.39 7.47
C ALA A 191 14.15 5.79 7.99
N TYR A 192 13.16 6.55 8.44
CA TYR A 192 13.33 7.85 9.09
C TYR A 192 13.03 7.72 10.59
N ASN A 193 13.96 7.10 11.32
CA ASN A 193 13.91 6.99 12.78
C ASN A 193 14.76 8.10 13.45
N PRO A 194 14.58 8.35 14.76
CA PRO A 194 15.31 9.41 15.46
C PRO A 194 16.83 9.30 15.32
N ASP A 195 17.41 8.10 15.35
CA ASP A 195 18.85 7.90 15.27
C ASP A 195 19.41 8.30 13.90
N VAL A 196 18.70 7.92 12.83
CA VAL A 196 19.04 8.28 11.44
C VAL A 196 18.88 9.79 11.22
N VAL A 197 17.81 10.39 11.72
CA VAL A 197 17.57 11.84 11.55
C VAL A 197 18.59 12.66 12.32
N ASN A 198 18.86 12.32 13.59
CA ASN A 198 19.80 13.05 14.43
C ASN A 198 21.24 12.93 13.91
N SER A 199 21.67 11.73 13.48
CA SER A 199 23.01 11.54 12.92
C SER A 199 23.20 12.29 11.61
N LEU A 200 22.18 12.34 10.74
CA LEU A 200 22.22 13.16 9.53
C LEU A 200 22.31 14.65 9.85
N GLN A 201 21.48 15.13 10.78
CA GLN A 201 21.54 16.53 11.21
C GLN A 201 22.92 16.87 11.78
N GLN A 202 23.48 16.02 12.64
CA GLN A 202 24.82 16.21 13.18
C GLN A 202 25.87 16.30 12.06
N ALA A 203 25.86 15.35 11.12
CA ALA A 203 26.82 15.34 10.00
C ALA A 203 26.78 16.62 9.16
N VAL A 204 25.58 17.15 8.89
CA VAL A 204 25.41 18.38 8.11
C VAL A 204 25.85 19.62 8.91
N HIS A 205 25.62 19.65 10.23
CA HIS A 205 26.02 20.79 11.07
C HIS A 205 27.51 20.81 11.38
N SER A 206 28.13 19.66 11.64
CA SER A 206 29.55 19.58 11.96
C SER A 206 30.44 19.73 10.73
N GLY A 207 29.98 19.27 9.56
CA GLY A 207 30.78 19.20 8.35
C GLY A 207 31.87 18.12 8.40
N ASP A 208 31.90 17.29 9.45
CA ASP A 208 32.88 16.21 9.59
C ASP A 208 32.42 14.96 8.83
N TYR A 209 33.32 14.42 8.00
CA TYR A 209 33.06 13.18 7.27
C TYR A 209 32.88 11.98 8.18
N ALA A 210 33.52 11.94 9.35
CA ALA A 210 33.33 10.88 10.33
C ALA A 210 31.88 10.83 10.84
N ASP A 211 31.23 11.99 11.00
CA ASP A 211 29.84 12.09 11.39
C ASP A 211 28.91 11.57 10.27
N TYR A 212 29.24 11.87 9.01
CA TYR A 212 28.54 11.29 7.87
C TYR A 212 28.70 9.77 7.81
N GLN A 213 29.89 9.22 8.06
CA GLN A 213 30.12 7.78 8.08
C GLN A 213 29.27 7.07 9.15
N ARG A 214 29.07 7.70 10.31
CA ARG A 214 28.16 7.18 11.35
C ARG A 214 26.72 7.11 10.85
N TYR A 215 26.23 8.17 10.22
CA TYR A 215 24.91 8.15 9.56
C TYR A 215 24.82 7.08 8.46
N ALA A 216 25.81 7.02 7.56
CA ALA A 216 25.82 6.08 6.44
C ALA A 216 25.80 4.63 6.92
N LYS A 217 26.52 4.32 8.00
CA LYS A 217 26.50 3.01 8.64
C LYS A 217 25.10 2.63 9.12
N LEU A 218 24.40 3.54 9.81
CA LEU A 218 23.02 3.29 10.28
C LEU A 218 22.04 3.02 9.13
N VAL A 219 22.24 3.66 7.97
CA VAL A 219 21.38 3.48 6.79
C VAL A 219 21.75 2.22 6.00
N ASN A 220 23.04 1.89 5.87
CA ASN A 220 23.51 0.79 5.04
C ASN A 220 23.46 -0.57 5.75
N GLU A 221 23.61 -0.60 7.08
CA GLU A 221 23.58 -1.84 7.89
C GLU A 221 22.21 -2.13 8.51
N ARG A 222 21.17 -1.42 8.08
CA ARG A 222 19.80 -1.60 8.59
C ARG A 222 19.20 -2.95 8.17
N PRO A 223 18.17 -3.44 8.89
CA PRO A 223 17.34 -4.55 8.41
C PRO A 223 16.72 -4.23 7.05
N VAL A 224 16.45 -5.27 6.25
CA VAL A 224 15.81 -5.12 4.94
C VAL A 224 14.51 -4.33 5.07
N ALA A 225 14.47 -3.13 4.47
CA ALA A 225 13.32 -2.23 4.51
C ALA A 225 12.79 -1.88 3.10
N THR A 226 13.64 -1.99 2.09
CA THR A 226 13.37 -1.64 0.69
C THR A 226 13.99 -2.68 -0.25
N LEU A 227 13.49 -2.80 -1.48
CA LEU A 227 13.98 -3.78 -2.44
C LEU A 227 15.48 -3.66 -2.74
N ARG A 228 16.03 -2.45 -2.72
CA ARG A 228 17.46 -2.22 -2.92
C ARG A 228 18.33 -2.78 -1.80
N ASP A 229 17.79 -2.96 -0.60
CA ASP A 229 18.53 -3.56 0.51
C ASP A 229 18.77 -5.08 0.28
N LEU A 230 18.07 -5.68 -0.68
CA LEU A 230 18.27 -7.08 -1.13
C LEU A 230 19.29 -7.20 -2.27
N LEU A 231 19.82 -6.07 -2.77
CA LEU A 231 20.77 -6.05 -3.87
C LEU A 231 22.18 -5.82 -3.34
N ALA A 232 23.15 -6.60 -3.85
CA ALA A 232 24.56 -6.40 -3.59
C ALA A 232 25.26 -5.97 -4.89
N ILE A 233 26.17 -5.00 -4.77
CA ILE A 233 27.03 -4.63 -5.89
C ILE A 233 28.09 -5.72 -6.04
N THR A 234 28.18 -6.29 -7.25
CA THR A 234 29.27 -7.22 -7.61
C THR A 234 30.32 -6.42 -8.36
N PRO A 235 31.43 -5.99 -7.71
CA PRO A 235 32.45 -5.20 -8.38
C PRO A 235 33.07 -5.98 -9.53
N GLN A 236 33.38 -5.29 -10.62
CA GLN A 236 34.05 -5.83 -11.79
C GLN A 236 35.39 -5.09 -11.95
N GLY A 237 36.48 -5.83 -12.07
CA GLY A 237 37.83 -5.27 -12.16
C GLY A 237 38.47 -4.96 -10.80
N GLU A 238 39.68 -4.41 -10.84
CA GLU A 238 40.44 -4.01 -9.66
C GLU A 238 39.97 -2.63 -9.15
N PRO A 239 39.96 -2.40 -7.82
CA PRO A 239 39.67 -1.09 -7.25
C PRO A 239 40.61 -0.02 -7.79
N ILE A 240 40.06 1.10 -8.24
CA ILE A 240 40.84 2.25 -8.67
C ILE A 240 41.07 3.23 -7.50
N PRO A 241 42.19 3.96 -7.48
CA PRO A 241 42.40 5.09 -6.58
C PRO A 241 41.30 6.16 -6.72
N VAL A 242 40.91 6.80 -5.61
CA VAL A 242 39.79 7.77 -5.56
C VAL A 242 40.06 9.01 -6.42
N ASP A 243 41.33 9.39 -6.58
CA ASP A 243 41.77 10.49 -7.46
C ASP A 243 41.57 10.21 -8.95
N GLN A 244 41.33 8.96 -9.34
CA GLN A 244 40.95 8.58 -10.71
C GLN A 244 39.43 8.59 -10.93
N VAL A 245 38.63 8.79 -9.87
CA VAL A 245 37.18 8.95 -9.97
C VAL A 245 36.86 10.38 -10.42
N GLU A 246 35.75 10.55 -11.13
CA GLU A 246 35.26 11.87 -11.54
C GLU A 246 35.16 12.85 -10.35
N PRO A 247 35.50 14.13 -10.54
CA PRO A 247 35.49 15.13 -9.48
C PRO A 247 34.07 15.36 -8.94
N ALA A 248 33.98 15.77 -7.68
CA ALA A 248 32.70 15.94 -6.98
C ALA A 248 31.74 16.90 -7.73
N GLU A 249 32.27 17.95 -8.35
CA GLU A 249 31.53 18.94 -9.14
C GLU A 249 30.85 18.32 -10.37
N ALA A 250 31.36 17.21 -10.89
CA ALA A 250 30.76 16.46 -11.99
C ALA A 250 29.70 15.44 -11.51
N LEU A 251 29.79 14.97 -10.26
CA LEU A 251 28.84 14.02 -9.68
C LEU A 251 27.50 14.68 -9.30
N PHE A 252 27.55 15.94 -8.85
CA PHE A 252 26.35 16.69 -8.48
C PHE A 252 25.81 17.47 -9.68
N TYR A 253 24.98 16.83 -10.52
CA TYR A 253 24.08 17.60 -11.39
C TYR A 253 23.23 18.53 -10.52
N PRO A 254 22.86 19.76 -10.99
CA PRO A 254 22.05 20.66 -10.20
C PRO A 254 20.80 19.91 -9.75
N LEU A 255 20.79 19.55 -8.47
CA LEU A 255 19.66 18.92 -7.80
C LEU A 255 18.51 19.86 -8.06
N ARG A 256 17.61 19.48 -8.96
CA ARG A 256 16.37 20.22 -9.14
C ARG A 256 15.60 20.05 -7.86
N TYR A 257 15.74 21.01 -6.95
CA TYR A 257 14.83 21.14 -5.84
C TYR A 257 13.44 21.21 -6.44
N ARG A 258 12.49 20.49 -5.84
CA ARG A 258 11.13 20.35 -6.38
C ARG A 258 10.36 21.69 -6.50
N GLY A 259 10.98 22.82 -6.12
CA GLY A 259 10.50 24.18 -6.29
C GLY A 259 11.21 25.02 -7.37
N ASP A 260 12.30 24.53 -7.97
CA ASP A 260 13.01 25.22 -9.07
C ASP A 260 12.38 24.83 -10.42
N VAL A 261 11.18 25.36 -10.66
CA VAL A 261 10.64 25.49 -12.02
C VAL A 261 11.01 26.91 -12.49
N ASP A 262 11.62 27.01 -13.66
CA ASP A 262 12.04 28.23 -14.36
C ASP A 262 13.33 28.93 -13.88
N ARG A 263 14.48 28.32 -14.21
CA ARG A 263 15.59 29.04 -14.85
C ARG A 263 16.24 28.17 -15.92
N ARG A 264 15.79 28.29 -17.17
CA ARG A 264 16.64 27.88 -18.30
C ARG A 264 17.80 28.88 -18.39
N PRO A 265 19.05 28.44 -18.58
CA PRO A 265 20.10 29.37 -18.97
C PRO A 265 19.80 29.86 -20.39
N GLU A 266 19.77 31.18 -20.58
CA GLU A 266 19.76 31.78 -21.91
C GLU A 266 21.07 31.40 -22.61
N SER A 267 21.01 30.43 -23.51
CA SER A 267 22.11 30.13 -24.42
C SER A 267 22.22 31.27 -25.44
N GLY A 268 23.37 31.93 -25.43
CA GLY A 268 23.70 33.06 -26.29
C GLY A 268 23.59 32.76 -27.79
N SER A 269 23.10 33.78 -28.50
CA SER A 269 23.38 34.17 -29.89
C SER A 269 23.78 33.09 -30.90
N ALA A 270 22.86 32.76 -31.81
CA ALA A 270 23.19 32.48 -33.20
C ALA A 270 22.22 33.26 -34.11
N ARG A 271 22.82 33.94 -35.09
CA ARG A 271 22.21 34.98 -35.93
C ARG A 271 21.18 34.44 -36.93
N VAL A 272 20.33 35.39 -37.31
CA VAL A 272 19.32 35.44 -38.37
C VAL A 272 19.77 34.89 -39.74
N ALA A 273 18.91 34.06 -40.34
CA ALA A 273 18.53 33.99 -41.76
C ALA A 273 17.28 33.07 -41.79
N GLY A 274 16.14 33.35 -42.41
CA GLY A 274 15.71 34.26 -43.46
C GLY A 274 14.64 33.49 -44.25
N GLY A 275 13.44 34.06 -44.42
CA GLY A 275 12.46 33.62 -45.42
C GLY A 275 11.18 32.95 -44.89
N GLY A 276 10.03 33.42 -45.38
CA GLY A 276 8.81 32.62 -45.48
C GLY A 276 7.57 33.17 -44.79
N ASP A 277 6.94 34.16 -45.43
CA ASP A 277 5.49 34.41 -45.55
C ASP A 277 4.53 33.36 -44.93
N GLU A 278 3.61 33.78 -44.05
CA GLU A 278 2.16 33.54 -44.21
C GLU A 278 1.29 34.18 -43.08
N ARG A 279 0.07 34.52 -43.47
CA ARG A 279 -0.91 35.46 -42.89
C ARG A 279 -1.59 35.02 -41.58
N PRO A 280 -2.26 35.94 -40.84
CA PRO A 280 -2.91 35.62 -39.57
C PRO A 280 -4.29 34.98 -39.77
N ARG A 281 -4.62 33.97 -38.96
CA ARG A 281 -6.01 33.58 -38.70
C ARG A 281 -6.35 33.80 -37.22
N ARG A 282 -7.36 34.64 -37.02
CA ARG A 282 -8.14 34.84 -35.78
C ARG A 282 -9.17 33.71 -35.60
N LEU A 283 -9.62 33.56 -34.35
CA LEU A 283 -10.80 32.85 -33.80
C LEU A 283 -10.59 31.33 -33.64
N LEU A 284 -10.86 30.70 -32.49
CA LEU A 284 -11.82 30.92 -31.39
C LEU A 284 -11.15 30.80 -30.01
#